data_AF-A0A7C1KL07-F1
#
_entry.id   AF-A0A7C1KL07-F1
#
_cell.length_a   1.000
_cell.length_b   1.000
_cell.length_c   1.000
_cell.angle_alpha   90.00
_cell.angle_beta   90.00
_cell.angle_gamma   90.00
#
_symmetry.space_group_name_H-M   'P 1'
#
loop_
_entity.id
_entity.type
_entity.pdbx_description
1 polymer ?
#
loop_
_entity_poly.entity_id
_entity_poly.type
_entity_poly.pdbx_seq_one_letter_code
_entity_poly.pdbx_strand_id
1 'polypeptide(L)' 'RQVLRLIAEGKTNKEVAKCLSISKSTVNIHRTNIMQKLDIHDTVGLVRYSVEKGIIVIDK' A
#
# COMPACT_ATOMS: atom_id res chain seq x y z
N ARG A 1 -4.82 -2.76 -6.66
CA ARG A 1 -4.92 -3.59 -5.43
C ARG A 1 -3.56 -4.09 -4.93
N GLN A 2 -2.64 -4.55 -5.79
CA GLN A 2 -1.36 -5.14 -5.35
C GLN A 2 -0.44 -4.16 -4.59
N VAL A 3 -0.33 -2.90 -5.03
CA VAL A 3 0.48 -1.86 -4.34
C VAL A 3 0.01 -1.64 -2.90
N LEU A 4 -1.30 -1.47 -2.69
CA LEU A 4 -1.90 -1.29 -1.37
C LEU A 4 -1.56 -2.45 -0.43
N ARG A 5 -1.71 -3.69 -0.91
CA ARG A 5 -1.42 -4.90 -0.13
C ARG A 5 0.05 -4.93 0.31
N LEU A 6 0.98 -4.72 -0.61
CA LEU A 6 2.41 -4.79 -0.30
C LEU A 6 2.84 -3.66 0.66
N ILE A 7 2.28 -2.46 0.53
CA ILE A 7 2.51 -1.36 1.48
C ILE A 7 1.92 -1.71 2.85
N ALA A 8 0.72 -2.29 2.88
CA ALA A 8 0.05 -2.68 4.11
C ALA A 8 0.79 -3.84 4.83
N GLU A 9 1.44 -4.72 4.08
CA GLU A 9 2.37 -5.76 4.58
C GLU A 9 3.70 -5.17 5.11
N GLY A 10 3.88 -3.85 5.07
CA GLY A 10 5.08 -3.17 5.58
C GLY A 10 6.23 -3.07 4.58
N LYS A 11 6.04 -3.43 3.31
CA LYS A 11 7.10 -3.31 2.29
C LYS A 11 7.34 -1.84 1.94
N THR A 12 8.62 -1.50 1.79
CA THR A 12 9.04 -0.18 1.34
C THR A 12 8.72 0.03 -0.14
N ASN A 13 8.60 1.29 -0.57
CA ASN A 13 8.36 1.62 -1.98
C ASN A 13 9.40 1.00 -2.94
N LYS A 14 10.65 0.77 -2.47
CA LYS A 14 11.69 0.11 -3.24
C LYS A 14 11.37 -1.38 -3.45
N GLU A 15 10.90 -2.06 -2.41
CA GLU A 15 10.53 -3.49 -2.47
C GLU A 15 9.27 -3.69 -3.28
N VAL A 16 8.28 -2.81 -3.14
CA VAL A 16 7.06 -2.83 -3.96
C VAL A 16 7.39 -2.64 -5.44
N ALA A 17 8.26 -1.68 -5.75
CA ALA A 17 8.76 -1.43 -7.11
C ALA A 17 9.43 -2.69 -7.69
N LYS A 18 10.28 -3.36 -6.90
CA LYS A 18 10.95 -4.60 -7.30
C LYS A 18 9.97 -5.76 -7.47
N CYS A 19 9.02 -5.95 -6.55
CA CYS A 19 8.02 -7.02 -6.62
C CYS A 19 7.10 -6.87 -7.83
N LEU A 20 6.75 -5.64 -8.20
CA LEU A 20 5.84 -5.35 -9.32
C LEU A 20 6.57 -5.05 -10.63
N SER A 21 7.92 -5.06 -10.63
CA SER A 21 8.76 -4.67 -11.77
C SER A 21 8.37 -3.30 -12.37
N ILE A 22 8.07 -2.32 -11.51
CA ILE A 22 7.73 -0.94 -11.87
C ILE A 22 8.65 0.06 -11.20
N SER A 23 8.69 1.29 -11.71
CA SER A 23 9.47 2.37 -11.12
C SER A 23 8.94 2.81 -9.75
N LYS A 24 9.84 3.23 -8.86
CA LYS A 24 9.48 3.77 -7.54
C LYS A 24 8.54 4.97 -7.63
N SER A 25 8.70 5.81 -8.66
CA SER A 25 7.81 6.94 -8.94
C SER A 25 6.39 6.48 -9.24
N THR A 26 6.23 5.38 -9.98
CA THR A 26 4.93 4.77 -10.28
C THR A 26 4.27 4.22 -9.02
N VAL A 27 5.04 3.57 -8.14
CA VAL A 27 4.54 3.14 -6.82
C VAL A 27 4.05 4.33 -6.00
N ASN A 28 4.80 5.44 -6.00
CA ASN A 28 4.44 6.65 -5.27
C ASN A 28 3.13 7.26 -5.80
N ILE A 29 3.00 7.39 -7.13
CA ILE A 29 1.75 7.86 -7.76
C ILE A 29 0.58 6.95 -7.39
N HIS A 30 0.75 5.64 -7.45
CA HIS A 30 -0.31 4.71 -7.04
C HIS A 30 -0.66 4.87 -5.56
N ARG A 31 0.33 5.01 -4.68
CA ARG A 31 0.11 5.24 -3.25
C ARG A 31 -0.68 6.52 -3.02
N THR A 32 -0.27 7.64 -3.60
CA THR A 32 -0.97 8.93 -3.49
C THR A 32 -2.40 8.84 -4.02
N ASN A 33 -2.61 8.24 -5.19
CA ASN A 33 -3.95 8.08 -5.75
C ASN A 33 -4.86 7.20 -4.88
N ILE A 34 -4.31 6.15 -4.25
CA ILE A 34 -5.06 5.29 -3.34
C ILE A 34 -5.39 6.05 -2.05
N MET A 35 -4.42 6.78 -1.49
CA MET A 35 -4.57 7.62 -0.31
C MET A 35 -5.66 8.67 -0.51
N GLN A 36 -5.62 9.42 -1.62
CA GLN A 36 -6.65 10.40 -1.96
C GLN A 36 -8.03 9.77 -2.17
N LYS A 37 -8.11 8.63 -2.88
CA LYS A 37 -9.40 7.95 -3.11
C LYS A 37 -10.05 7.42 -1.84
N LEU A 38 -9.25 7.14 -0.81
CA LEU A 38 -9.72 6.58 0.45
C LEU A 38 -9.78 7.64 1.57
N ASP A 39 -9.41 8.89 1.27
CA ASP A 39 -9.24 9.96 2.26
C ASP A 39 -8.28 9.57 3.41
N ILE A 40 -7.24 8.83 3.07
CA ILE A 40 -6.24 8.33 4.02
C ILE A 40 -4.95 9.10 3.83
N HIS A 41 -4.50 9.79 4.87
CA HIS A 41 -3.31 10.63 4.83
C HIS A 41 -2.04 9.96 5.39
N ASP A 42 -2.18 8.78 6.01
CA ASP A 42 -1.08 8.08 6.69
C ASP A 42 -1.01 6.60 6.36
N THR A 43 0.21 6.05 6.39
CA THR A 43 0.45 4.61 6.20
C THR A 43 -0.30 3.78 7.23
N VAL A 44 -0.40 4.25 8.48
CA VAL A 44 -1.16 3.56 9.54
C VAL A 44 -2.65 3.47 9.19
N GLY A 45 -3.24 4.55 8.68
CA GLY A 45 -4.62 4.54 8.19
C GLY A 45 -4.80 3.57 7.02
N LEU A 46 -3.80 3.50 6.14
CA LEU A 46 -3.78 2.62 4.97
C LEU A 46 -3.73 1.14 5.37
N VAL A 47 -2.91 0.82 6.38
CA VAL A 47 -2.80 -0.52 6.98
C VAL A 47 -4.12 -0.91 7.65
N ARG A 48 -4.67 -0.04 8.52
CA ARG A 48 -5.97 -0.27 9.17
C ARG A 48 -7.08 -0.54 8.17
N TYR A 49 -7.20 0.30 7.15
CA TYR A 49 -8.16 0.11 6.06
C TYR A 49 -7.97 -1.24 5.37
N SER A 50 -6.72 -1.64 5.13
CA SER A 50 -6.41 -2.91 4.47
C SER A 50 -6.76 -4.11 5.33
N VAL A 51 -6.62 -4.03 6.65
CA VAL A 51 -7.08 -5.06 7.59
C VAL A 51 -8.60 -5.12 7.65
N GLU A 52 -9.26 -3.97 7.80
CA GLU A 52 -10.72 -3.86 7.92
C GLU A 52 -11.44 -4.37 6.66
N LYS A 53 -10.83 -4.17 5.48
CA LYS A 53 -11.31 -4.71 4.20
C LYS A 53 -10.86 -6.14 3.89
N GLY A 54 -10.10 -6.79 4.78
CA GLY A 54 -9.57 -8.15 4.56
C GLY A 54 -8.57 -8.25 3.40
N ILE A 55 -7.89 -7.16 3.04
CA ILE A 55 -6.86 -7.12 2.00
C ILE A 55 -5.56 -7.75 2.50
N ILE A 56 -5.26 -7.58 3.79
CA ILE A 56 -4.16 -8.24 4.49
C ILE A 56 -4.65 -8.87 5.79
N VAL A 57 -3.98 -9.94 6.21
CA VAL A 57 -4.15 -10.55 7.52
C VAL A 57 -2.86 -10.28 8.28
N ILE A 58 -2.95 -9.58 9.41
CA ILE A 58 -1.83 -9.47 10.33
C ILE A 58 -1.85 -10.78 11.13
N ASP A 59 -1.04 -11.74 10.70
CA ASP A 59 -0.78 -12.93 11.50
C ASP A 59 -0.04 -12.48 12.76
N LYS A 60 -0.55 -12.91 13.92
CA LYS A 60 -0.25 -12.33 15.23
C LYS A 60 1.00 -12.94 15.85
#